data_AF-A0A061M227-F1
#
_entry.id   AF-A0A061M227-F1
#
_cell.length_a   1.000
_cell.length_b   1.000
_cell.length_c   1.000
_cell.angle_alpha   90.00
_cell.angle_beta   90.00
_cell.angle_gamma   90.00
#
_symmetry.space_group_name_H-M   'P 1'
#
loop_
_entity.id
_entity.type
_entity.pdbx_description
1 polymer ?
#
loop_
_entity_poly.entity_id
_entity_poly.type
_entity_poly.pdbx_seq_one_letter_code
_entity_poly.pdbx_strand_id
1 'polypeptide(L)'
;MIQGGRKLSQMLPEEFALDLYGYAAIIRLVEKRGEMDISLTKKRRDAEIEKENSLRGKTDMFSGMRYNNTRGKRLKLDQEVHDKKRWLDAWLKKAWAAIDREHSFSFVEDLKSQPLERLLAQYDAPEEKRFKRYLIMQEAVLTPLYGRLEGLPDVKVSEIDKEAGLEFAARICSLPASAGKELLARTNAFIKEATNYWERLIKYTMAGTLALIVTAGLAAPALAGAVGAAMGLHGAAAFTAGLAFFGGGAVAAGGLGMAGGLTVLVGGGAVLGAVGGAGLAHILELPKETMLLSMAKLVNYVNYLTSLKPTIHSQTVTLSILEQFLRFKNQLETEMLCGSTVAKDSERGLVLSNTLNHTFEALYKTVVMGKR
;
A
#
# COMPACT_ATOMS: atom_id res chain seq x y z
N MET A 1 4.97 -22.70 -36.28
CA MET A 1 4.93 -21.23 -36.46
C MET A 1 3.84 -20.67 -35.56
N ILE A 2 4.22 -20.15 -34.38
CA ILE A 2 3.36 -19.28 -33.57
C ILE A 2 4.17 -17.99 -33.43
N GLN A 3 4.02 -17.10 -34.41
CA GLN A 3 4.50 -15.72 -34.31
C GLN A 3 3.43 -14.93 -33.56
N GLY A 4 3.83 -14.23 -32.51
CA GLY A 4 2.92 -13.35 -31.78
C GLY A 4 3.30 -13.02 -30.34
N GLY A 5 4.60 -12.97 -30.02
CA GLY A 5 5.04 -12.38 -28.75
C GLY A 5 4.82 -10.88 -28.79
N ARG A 6 3.60 -10.41 -28.43
CA ARG A 6 3.43 -9.01 -28.07
C ARG A 6 4.31 -8.75 -26.84
N LYS A 7 5.12 -7.70 -26.88
CA LYS A 7 5.92 -7.27 -25.72
C LYS A 7 4.97 -7.00 -24.55
N LEU A 8 5.33 -7.42 -23.34
CA LEU A 8 4.56 -7.14 -22.11
C LEU A 8 4.29 -5.63 -21.94
N SER A 9 5.15 -4.77 -22.49
CA SER A 9 4.99 -3.31 -22.58
C SER A 9 3.77 -2.85 -23.41
N GLN A 10 3.13 -3.76 -24.14
CA GLN A 10 1.86 -3.52 -24.86
C GLN A 10 0.65 -4.10 -24.11
N MET A 11 0.85 -4.79 -22.98
CA MET A 11 -0.19 -5.48 -22.23
C MET A 11 -0.48 -4.86 -20.86
N LEU A 12 0.46 -4.06 -20.33
CA LEU A 12 0.31 -3.29 -19.11
C LEU A 12 0.36 -1.80 -19.45
N PRO A 13 -0.61 -0.98 -19.03
CA PRO A 13 -0.58 0.45 -19.31
C PRO A 13 0.64 1.08 -18.59
N GLU A 14 1.50 1.81 -19.31
CA GLU A 14 2.61 2.60 -18.74
C GLU A 14 2.15 3.50 -17.58
N GLU A 15 0.86 3.79 -17.56
CA GLU A 15 0.13 4.55 -16.57
C GLU A 15 0.17 3.93 -15.16
N PHE A 16 0.42 2.62 -15.04
CA PHE A 16 0.60 1.92 -13.76
C PHE A 16 2.05 1.59 -13.45
N ALA A 17 3.01 1.97 -14.30
CA ALA A 17 4.41 1.65 -14.11
C ALA A 17 5.18 2.83 -13.50
N LEU A 18 5.82 2.57 -12.37
CA LEU A 18 6.92 3.39 -11.85
C LEU A 18 8.25 2.75 -12.22
N ASP A 19 9.30 3.58 -12.26
CA ASP A 19 10.68 3.11 -12.32
C ASP A 19 11.29 3.00 -10.91
N LEU A 20 12.59 2.72 -10.85
CA LEU A 20 13.35 2.66 -9.61
C LEU A 20 13.28 3.95 -8.78
N TYR A 21 13.24 5.13 -9.40
CA TYR A 21 13.09 6.39 -8.69
C TYR A 21 11.72 6.52 -8.03
N GLY A 22 10.68 5.99 -8.69
CA GLY A 22 9.32 6.00 -8.15
C GLY A 22 9.17 5.04 -6.96
N TYR A 23 9.80 3.87 -7.04
CA TYR A 23 9.85 2.96 -5.90
C TYR A 23 10.68 3.53 -4.75
N ALA A 24 11.85 4.13 -5.03
CA ALA A 24 12.63 4.87 -4.05
C ALA A 24 11.81 6.01 -3.42
N ALA A 25 11.01 6.74 -4.20
CA ALA A 25 10.13 7.80 -3.70
C ALA A 25 9.07 7.25 -2.73
N ILE A 26 8.46 6.09 -3.03
CA ILE A 26 7.53 5.41 -2.10
C ILE A 26 8.24 5.08 -0.79
N ILE A 27 9.43 4.46 -0.85
CA ILE A 27 10.19 4.07 0.35
C ILE A 27 10.54 5.29 1.20
N ARG A 28 11.09 6.33 0.58
CA ARG A 28 11.48 7.58 1.26
C ARG A 28 10.27 8.35 1.80
N LEU A 29 9.11 8.26 1.15
CA LEU A 29 7.89 8.89 1.64
C LEU A 29 7.34 8.19 2.89
N VAL A 30 7.33 6.85 2.91
CA VAL A 30 6.99 6.06 4.11
C VAL A 30 7.98 6.34 5.23
N GLU A 31 9.27 6.43 4.91
CA GLU A 31 10.33 6.79 5.86
C GLU A 31 10.07 8.14 6.52
N LYS A 32 9.83 9.19 5.73
CA LYS A 32 9.55 10.54 6.24
C LYS A 32 8.31 10.57 7.12
N ARG A 33 7.26 9.83 6.75
CA ARG A 33 6.05 9.68 7.59
C ARG A 33 6.37 9.01 8.94
N GLY A 34 7.17 7.94 8.93
CA GLY A 34 7.65 7.28 10.15
C GLY A 34 8.54 8.18 11.02
N GLU A 35 9.48 8.91 10.42
CA GLU A 35 10.34 9.88 11.10
C GLU A 35 9.53 11.00 11.77
N MET A 36 8.50 11.53 11.08
CA MET A 36 7.59 12.53 11.62
C MET A 36 6.87 12.01 12.87
N ASP A 37 6.32 10.80 12.81
CA ASP A 37 5.61 10.20 13.94
C ASP A 37 6.54 9.88 15.13
N ILE A 38 7.76 9.40 14.86
CA ILE A 38 8.80 9.22 15.88
C ILE A 38 9.18 10.56 16.51
N SER A 39 9.30 11.63 15.72
CA SER A 39 9.58 12.99 16.21
C SER A 39 8.47 13.51 17.12
N LEU A 40 7.20 13.31 16.75
CA LEU A 40 6.05 13.64 17.60
C LEU A 40 6.06 12.85 18.92
N THR A 41 6.40 11.56 18.86
CA THR A 41 6.52 10.70 20.05
C THR A 41 7.62 11.22 20.99
N LYS A 42 8.77 11.62 20.44
CA LYS A 42 9.86 12.25 21.21
C LYS A 42 9.43 13.58 21.84
N LYS A 43 8.72 14.45 21.11
CA LYS A 43 8.20 15.71 21.67
C LYS A 43 7.25 15.47 22.85
N ARG A 44 6.35 14.47 22.75
CA ARG A 44 5.47 14.09 23.87
C ARG A 44 6.27 13.58 25.07
N ARG A 45 7.29 12.75 24.83
CA ARG A 45 8.19 12.26 25.87
C ARG A 45 8.92 13.42 26.56
N ASP A 46 9.48 14.35 25.79
CA ASP A 46 10.25 15.48 26.31
C ASP A 46 9.38 16.40 27.18
N ALA A 47 8.11 16.61 26.80
CA ALA A 47 7.13 17.30 27.63
C ALA A 47 6.83 16.56 28.95
N GLU A 48 6.84 15.22 28.97
CA GLU A 48 6.70 14.47 30.22
C GLU A 48 7.97 14.52 31.09
N ILE A 49 9.16 14.60 30.48
CA ILE A 49 10.43 14.83 31.21
C ILE A 49 10.39 16.18 31.93
N GLU A 50 9.96 17.23 31.23
CA GLU A 50 9.83 18.57 31.81
C GLU A 50 8.83 18.58 32.99
N LYS A 51 7.68 17.92 32.82
CA LYS A 51 6.70 17.74 33.91
C LYS A 51 7.30 16.99 35.10
N GLU A 52 8.03 15.90 34.86
CA GLU A 52 8.68 15.10 35.92
C GLU A 52 9.69 15.94 36.69
N ASN A 53 10.53 16.70 35.99
CA ASN A 53 11.50 17.62 36.59
C ASN A 53 10.80 18.71 37.42
N SER A 54 9.69 19.26 36.95
CA SER A 54 8.90 20.27 37.68
C SER A 54 8.20 19.73 38.94
N LEU A 55 8.04 18.41 39.05
CA LEU A 55 7.43 17.73 40.20
C LEU A 55 8.48 17.29 41.24
N ARG A 56 9.75 17.24 40.84
CA ARG A 56 10.87 16.82 41.68
C ARG A 56 11.04 17.81 42.83
N GLY A 57 10.97 17.32 44.07
CA GLY A 57 11.10 18.14 45.28
C GLY A 57 9.84 18.86 45.74
N LYS A 58 8.69 18.69 45.08
CA LYS A 58 7.41 19.17 45.62
C LYS A 58 6.95 18.26 46.76
N THR A 59 6.44 18.85 47.84
CA THR A 59 6.03 18.16 49.09
C THR A 59 4.51 18.09 49.30
N ASP A 60 3.71 18.61 48.36
CA ASP A 60 2.24 18.55 48.41
C ASP A 60 1.73 17.08 48.48
N MET A 61 0.58 16.87 49.11
CA MET A 61 -0.05 15.58 49.44
C MET A 61 -0.13 14.60 48.26
N PHE A 62 -0.22 15.11 47.02
CA PHE A 62 -0.32 14.31 45.79
C PHE A 62 0.92 14.37 44.88
N SER A 63 2.00 15.03 45.32
CA SER A 63 3.23 15.22 44.53
C SER A 63 3.89 13.90 44.10
N GLY A 64 4.08 12.95 45.02
CA GLY A 64 4.66 11.64 44.73
C GLY A 64 3.82 10.79 43.76
N MET A 65 2.49 10.85 43.89
CA MET A 65 1.58 10.16 42.98
C MET A 65 1.67 10.73 41.56
N ARG A 66 1.64 12.06 41.43
CA ARG A 66 1.81 12.74 40.12
C ARG A 66 3.16 12.42 39.49
N TYR A 67 4.24 12.44 40.29
CA TYR A 67 5.58 12.10 39.82
C TYR A 67 5.64 10.67 39.26
N ASN A 68 5.14 9.68 40.00
CA ASN A 68 5.13 8.29 39.55
C ASN A 68 4.29 8.07 38.30
N ASN A 69 3.14 8.75 38.18
CA ASN A 69 2.31 8.71 36.98
C ASN A 69 3.03 9.29 35.75
N THR A 70 3.62 10.48 35.89
CA THR A 70 4.40 11.13 34.82
C THR A 70 5.61 10.28 34.40
N ARG A 71 6.36 9.75 35.37
CA ARG A 71 7.47 8.82 35.10
C ARG A 71 6.99 7.56 34.36
N GLY A 72 5.84 7.00 34.76
CA GLY A 72 5.23 5.85 34.07
C GLY A 72 4.86 6.16 32.62
N LYS A 73 4.30 7.35 32.35
CA LYS A 73 4.02 7.83 30.98
C LYS A 73 5.29 8.03 30.17
N ARG A 74 6.33 8.64 30.74
CA ARG A 74 7.64 8.82 30.11
C ARG A 74 8.24 7.49 29.69
N LEU A 75 8.29 6.51 30.60
CA LEU A 75 8.83 5.18 30.32
C LEU A 75 8.07 4.45 29.19
N LYS A 76 6.74 4.61 29.14
CA LYS A 76 5.94 4.09 28.02
C LYS A 76 6.32 4.76 26.70
N LEU A 77 6.46 6.10 26.69
CA LEU A 77 6.85 6.84 25.48
C LEU A 77 8.29 6.51 25.04
N ASP A 78 9.22 6.25 25.97
CA ASP A 78 10.57 5.78 25.65
C ASP A 78 10.53 4.43 24.94
N GLN A 79 9.73 3.49 25.45
CA GLN A 79 9.51 2.19 24.82
C GLN A 79 8.86 2.35 23.44
N GLU A 80 7.84 3.20 23.30
CA GLU A 80 7.20 3.48 22.00
C GLU A 80 8.20 4.05 20.99
N VAL A 81 9.06 5.00 21.38
CA VAL A 81 10.11 5.54 20.48
C VAL A 81 11.07 4.43 20.05
N HIS A 82 11.47 3.55 20.96
CA HIS A 82 12.36 2.44 20.64
C HIS A 82 11.71 1.48 19.65
N ASP A 83 10.47 1.08 19.91
CA ASP A 83 9.76 0.11 19.09
C ASP A 83 9.43 0.68 17.69
N LYS A 84 9.02 1.95 17.60
CA LYS A 84 8.77 2.64 16.33
C LYS A 84 10.03 2.72 15.46
N LYS A 85 11.17 3.07 16.06
CA LYS A 85 12.48 3.07 15.36
C LYS A 85 12.85 1.68 14.88
N ARG A 86 12.79 0.68 15.76
CA ARG A 86 13.12 -0.71 15.43
C ARG A 86 12.27 -1.23 14.28
N TRP A 87 10.97 -0.90 14.28
CA TRP A 87 10.07 -1.23 13.18
C TRP A 87 10.48 -0.56 11.88
N LEU A 88 10.74 0.76 11.92
CA LEU A 88 11.10 1.54 10.74
C LEU A 88 12.42 1.05 10.12
N ASP A 89 13.44 0.84 10.94
CA ASP A 89 14.75 0.33 10.50
C ASP A 89 14.62 -1.04 9.83
N ALA A 90 13.82 -1.94 10.41
CA ALA A 90 13.57 -3.25 9.83
C ALA A 90 12.75 -3.20 8.54
N TRP A 91 11.75 -2.31 8.47
CA TRP A 91 10.96 -2.08 7.27
C TRP A 91 11.84 -1.52 6.14
N LEU A 92 12.68 -0.52 6.43
CA LEU A 92 13.59 0.08 5.45
C LEU A 92 14.60 -0.94 4.94
N LYS A 93 15.24 -1.69 5.83
CA LYS A 93 16.17 -2.78 5.46
C LYS A 93 15.50 -3.75 4.48
N LYS A 94 14.24 -4.08 4.74
CA LYS A 94 13.45 -4.99 3.93
C LYS A 94 13.02 -4.38 2.59
N ALA A 95 12.60 -3.12 2.57
CA ALA A 95 12.15 -2.42 1.37
C ALA A 95 13.31 -2.16 0.38
N TRP A 96 14.48 -1.78 0.88
CA TRP A 96 15.67 -1.54 0.05
C TRP A 96 16.34 -2.83 -0.43
N ALA A 97 16.11 -3.97 0.22
CA ALA A 97 16.78 -5.24 -0.09
C ALA A 97 16.54 -5.76 -1.52
N ALA A 98 15.50 -5.31 -2.23
CA ALA A 98 15.32 -5.62 -3.65
C ALA A 98 16.29 -4.83 -4.52
N ILE A 99 16.32 -3.51 -4.32
CA ILE A 99 17.19 -2.60 -5.07
C ILE A 99 18.67 -2.92 -4.81
N ASP A 100 19.03 -3.20 -3.55
CA ASP A 100 20.39 -3.56 -3.13
C ASP A 100 20.92 -4.85 -3.80
N ARG A 101 20.04 -5.78 -4.21
CA ARG A 101 20.43 -7.07 -4.81
C ARG A 101 20.57 -7.02 -6.32
N GLU A 102 19.89 -6.10 -6.98
CA GLU A 102 19.85 -6.01 -8.44
C GLU A 102 20.78 -4.92 -9.00
N HIS A 103 21.25 -4.00 -8.16
CA HIS A 103 22.06 -2.86 -8.58
C HIS A 103 23.36 -2.72 -7.78
N SER A 104 24.33 -2.01 -8.37
CA SER A 104 25.60 -1.73 -7.70
C SER A 104 25.38 -0.91 -6.41
N PHE A 105 26.12 -1.25 -5.36
CA PHE A 105 26.09 -0.55 -4.07
C PHE A 105 26.12 0.99 -4.20
N SER A 106 27.01 1.55 -5.02
CA SER A 106 27.13 3.01 -5.22
C SER A 106 25.86 3.67 -5.76
N PHE A 107 25.13 2.98 -6.66
CA PHE A 107 23.87 3.48 -7.21
C PHE A 107 22.76 3.49 -6.16
N VAL A 108 22.69 2.44 -5.34
CA VAL A 108 21.65 2.34 -4.32
C VAL A 108 21.90 3.30 -3.17
N GLU A 109 23.17 3.50 -2.77
CA GLU A 109 23.53 4.53 -1.79
C GLU A 109 23.24 5.95 -2.30
N ASP A 110 23.48 6.23 -3.58
CA ASP A 110 23.04 7.50 -4.18
C ASP A 110 21.52 7.67 -4.04
N LEU A 111 20.72 6.67 -4.46
CA LEU A 111 19.25 6.70 -4.33
C LEU A 111 18.77 6.90 -2.89
N LYS A 112 19.39 6.21 -1.91
CA LYS A 112 19.06 6.36 -0.47
C LYS A 112 19.37 7.77 0.03
N SER A 113 20.46 8.38 -0.46
CA SER A 113 20.90 9.70 -0.06
C SER A 113 20.09 10.84 -0.68
N GLN A 114 19.40 10.59 -1.80
CA GLN A 114 18.64 11.62 -2.49
C GLN A 114 17.47 12.16 -1.63
N PRO A 115 17.26 13.50 -1.62
CA PRO A 115 16.06 14.11 -1.05
C PRO A 115 14.80 13.60 -1.75
N LEU A 116 13.72 13.42 -1.00
CA LEU A 116 12.45 12.93 -1.52
C LEU A 116 11.89 13.85 -2.62
N GLU A 117 12.09 15.16 -2.47
CA GLU A 117 11.70 16.18 -3.44
C GLU A 117 12.40 15.95 -4.80
N ARG A 118 13.67 15.52 -4.78
CA ARG A 118 14.44 15.24 -5.99
C ARG A 118 13.96 13.97 -6.69
N LEU A 119 13.60 12.93 -5.91
CA LEU A 119 12.99 11.71 -6.45
C LEU A 119 11.63 12.00 -7.09
N LEU A 120 10.82 12.85 -6.43
CA LEU A 120 9.52 13.25 -6.95
C LEU A 120 9.64 14.17 -8.18
N ALA A 121 10.67 15.00 -8.27
CA ALA A 121 10.91 15.90 -9.41
C ALA A 121 11.02 15.15 -10.75
N GLN A 122 11.45 13.88 -10.75
CA GLN A 122 11.41 13.00 -11.93
C GLN A 122 10.00 12.80 -12.50
N TYR A 123 9.00 13.06 -11.68
CA TYR A 123 7.57 12.93 -11.98
C TYR A 123 6.86 14.28 -12.00
N ASP A 124 7.61 15.39 -12.16
CA ASP A 124 6.99 16.68 -12.44
C ASP A 124 6.32 16.66 -13.81
N ALA A 125 5.02 16.89 -13.79
CA ALA A 125 4.21 16.93 -15.00
C ALA A 125 3.06 17.93 -14.80
N PRO A 126 2.48 18.43 -15.92
CA PRO A 126 1.19 19.13 -15.87
C PRO A 126 0.15 18.32 -15.11
N GLU A 127 -0.85 18.98 -14.54
CA GLU A 127 -1.88 18.35 -13.67
C GLU A 127 -2.50 17.09 -14.28
N GLU A 128 -2.77 17.11 -15.59
CA GLU A 128 -3.34 16.02 -16.39
C GLU A 128 -2.45 14.76 -16.46
N LYS A 129 -1.15 14.89 -16.14
CA LYS A 129 -0.14 13.82 -16.16
C LYS A 129 0.48 13.56 -14.78
N ARG A 130 -0.06 14.17 -13.71
CA ARG A 130 0.44 14.04 -12.33
C ARG A 130 0.05 12.70 -11.66
N PHE A 131 -0.57 11.80 -12.40
CA PHE A 131 -1.03 10.49 -11.92
C PHE A 131 0.07 9.62 -11.29
N LYS A 132 1.32 9.73 -11.74
CA LYS A 132 2.44 9.00 -11.11
C LYS A 132 2.70 9.45 -9.68
N ARG A 133 2.57 10.76 -9.37
CA ARG A 133 2.67 11.26 -8.00
C ARG A 133 1.49 10.84 -7.14
N TYR A 134 0.29 10.76 -7.71
CA TYR A 134 -0.86 10.16 -7.04
C TYR A 134 -0.62 8.69 -6.68
N LEU A 135 -0.06 7.91 -7.60
CA LEU A 135 0.26 6.50 -7.35
C LEU A 135 1.33 6.36 -6.25
N ILE A 136 2.39 7.16 -6.28
CA ILE A 136 3.41 7.20 -5.20
C ILE A 136 2.75 7.52 -3.85
N MET A 137 1.93 8.57 -3.79
CA MET A 137 1.19 8.95 -2.59
C MET A 137 0.27 7.81 -2.13
N GLN A 138 -0.46 7.19 -3.06
CA GLN A 138 -1.41 6.13 -2.75
C GLN A 138 -0.72 4.95 -2.10
N GLU A 139 0.41 4.51 -2.65
CA GLU A 139 1.13 3.39 -2.08
C GLU A 139 1.71 3.70 -0.70
N ALA A 140 2.28 4.90 -0.49
CA ALA A 140 2.84 5.29 0.79
C ALA A 140 1.77 5.55 1.88
N VAL A 141 0.62 6.10 1.51
CA VAL A 141 -0.52 6.32 2.42
C VAL A 141 -1.13 5.00 2.86
N LEU A 142 -1.27 4.05 1.93
CA LEU A 142 -1.83 2.74 2.21
C LEU A 142 -0.81 1.77 2.84
N THR A 143 0.47 2.16 2.96
CA THR A 143 1.42 1.48 3.84
C THR A 143 1.00 1.64 5.30
N PRO A 144 0.73 0.54 6.03
CA PRO A 144 0.43 0.64 7.45
C PRO A 144 1.73 0.75 8.25
N LEU A 145 1.99 1.93 8.81
CA LEU A 145 3.07 2.11 9.78
C LEU A 145 2.81 1.25 11.02
N TYR A 146 3.87 0.62 11.52
CA TYR A 146 3.86 -0.25 12.70
C TYR A 146 2.98 -1.51 12.58
N GLY A 147 2.59 -1.87 11.36
CA GLY A 147 1.93 -3.15 11.08
C GLY A 147 2.84 -4.35 11.33
N ARG A 148 2.29 -5.56 11.35
CA ARG A 148 3.07 -6.78 11.56
C ARG A 148 4.18 -6.93 10.50
N LEU A 149 5.42 -7.13 10.94
CA LEU A 149 6.56 -7.44 10.08
C LEU A 149 7.08 -8.84 10.38
N GLU A 150 7.22 -9.67 9.35
CA GLU A 150 7.80 -11.01 9.50
C GLU A 150 9.19 -10.96 10.15
N GLY A 151 9.43 -11.79 11.16
CA GLY A 151 10.70 -11.83 11.90
C GLY A 151 10.86 -10.72 12.95
N LEU A 152 9.85 -9.86 13.15
CA LEU A 152 9.76 -8.96 14.28
C LEU A 152 8.57 -9.35 15.18
N PRO A 153 8.71 -9.22 16.51
CA PRO A 153 7.57 -9.38 17.41
C PRO A 153 6.52 -8.30 17.13
N ASP A 154 5.25 -8.64 17.34
CA ASP A 154 4.15 -7.71 17.16
C ASP A 154 4.31 -6.53 18.12
N VAL A 155 4.45 -5.34 17.56
CA VAL A 155 4.59 -4.10 18.30
C VAL A 155 3.20 -3.48 18.47
N LYS A 156 2.78 -3.22 19.71
CA LYS A 156 1.50 -2.56 20.01
C LYS A 156 1.66 -1.03 20.05
N VAL A 157 2.09 -0.44 18.94
CA VAL A 157 2.20 1.01 18.77
C VAL A 157 1.40 1.48 17.56
N SER A 158 0.94 2.73 17.61
CA SER A 158 0.21 3.36 16.52
C SER A 158 0.80 4.73 16.21
N GLU A 159 0.47 5.24 15.04
CA GLU A 159 0.70 6.64 14.71
C GLU A 159 -0.04 7.55 15.70
N ILE A 160 0.67 8.57 16.17
CA ILE A 160 0.16 9.60 17.07
C ILE A 160 -0.77 10.55 16.31
N ASP A 161 -0.34 10.97 15.13
CA ASP A 161 -1.04 11.91 14.28
C ASP A 161 -1.00 11.42 12.83
N LYS A 162 -1.90 10.46 12.55
CA LYS A 162 -2.02 9.88 11.22
C LYS A 162 -2.39 10.96 10.19
N GLU A 163 -3.26 11.90 10.54
CA GLU A 163 -3.72 12.94 9.62
C GLU A 163 -2.58 13.83 9.13
N ALA A 164 -1.68 14.25 10.03
CA ALA A 164 -0.48 15.01 9.64
C ALA A 164 0.41 14.25 8.64
N GLY A 165 0.56 12.93 8.82
CA GLY A 165 1.30 12.08 7.88
C GLY A 165 0.62 11.97 6.50
N LEU A 166 -0.71 11.86 6.47
CA LEU A 166 -1.49 11.82 5.23
C LEU A 166 -1.45 13.16 4.47
N GLU A 167 -1.58 14.27 5.19
CA GLU A 167 -1.48 15.61 4.63
C GLU A 167 -0.09 15.89 4.08
N PHE A 168 0.96 15.51 4.82
CA PHE A 168 2.34 15.60 4.36
C PHE A 168 2.54 14.84 3.04
N ALA A 169 2.09 13.58 2.97
CA ALA A 169 2.21 12.77 1.77
C ALA A 169 1.49 13.38 0.57
N ALA A 170 0.29 13.93 0.78
CA ALA A 170 -0.44 14.61 -0.29
C ALA A 170 0.29 15.87 -0.77
N ARG A 171 0.72 16.73 0.16
CA ARG A 171 1.39 18.00 -0.16
C ARG A 171 2.71 17.80 -0.88
N ILE A 172 3.55 16.87 -0.43
CA ILE A 172 4.87 16.63 -1.05
C ILE A 172 4.72 16.03 -2.45
N CYS A 173 3.68 15.24 -2.70
CA CYS A 173 3.29 14.76 -4.02
C CYS A 173 2.55 15.81 -4.86
N SER A 174 2.43 17.05 -4.38
CA SER A 174 1.77 18.17 -5.05
C SER A 174 0.29 17.89 -5.37
N LEU A 175 -0.41 17.28 -4.42
CA LEU A 175 -1.83 16.98 -4.45
C LEU A 175 -2.56 17.83 -3.37
N PRO A 176 -3.90 17.97 -3.45
CA PRO A 176 -4.67 18.63 -2.40
C PRO A 176 -4.38 18.03 -1.02
N ALA A 177 -4.25 18.86 0.02
CA ALA A 177 -3.94 18.41 1.38
C ALA A 177 -4.90 17.32 1.92
N SER A 178 -6.16 17.33 1.45
CA SER A 178 -7.17 16.33 1.79
C SER A 178 -6.99 14.99 1.07
N ALA A 179 -6.20 14.90 0.00
CA ALA A 179 -6.16 13.74 -0.90
C ALA A 179 -5.76 12.45 -0.17
N GLY A 180 -4.79 12.50 0.75
CA GLY A 180 -4.38 11.34 1.54
C GLY A 180 -5.50 10.84 2.47
N LYS A 181 -6.22 11.77 3.13
CA LYS A 181 -7.36 11.45 4.01
C LYS A 181 -8.55 10.92 3.21
N GLU A 182 -8.87 11.53 2.09
CA GLU A 182 -9.93 11.08 1.18
C GLU A 182 -9.63 9.71 0.59
N LEU A 183 -8.39 9.46 0.18
CA LEU A 183 -7.94 8.15 -0.30
C LEU A 183 -8.16 7.08 0.77
N LEU A 184 -7.71 7.34 2.01
CA LEU A 184 -7.87 6.40 3.11
C LEU A 184 -9.35 6.14 3.42
N ALA A 185 -10.16 7.19 3.44
CA ALA A 185 -11.61 7.09 3.68
C ALA A 185 -12.31 6.28 2.58
N ARG A 186 -12.00 6.53 1.30
CA ARG A 186 -12.55 5.77 0.16
C ARG A 186 -12.13 4.31 0.20
N THR A 187 -10.86 4.05 0.54
CA THR A 187 -10.35 2.67 0.70
C THR A 187 -11.11 1.92 1.79
N ASN A 188 -11.29 2.56 2.95
CA ASN A 188 -12.06 1.98 4.06
C ASN A 188 -13.52 1.74 3.69
N ALA A 189 -14.15 2.70 3.00
CA ALA A 189 -15.53 2.57 2.53
C ALA A 189 -15.68 1.41 1.55
N PHE A 190 -14.79 1.33 0.55
CA PHE A 190 -14.78 0.24 -0.43
C PHE A 190 -14.60 -1.13 0.25
N ILE A 191 -13.62 -1.28 1.13
CA ILE A 191 -13.40 -2.54 1.85
C ILE A 191 -14.64 -2.87 2.68
N LYS A 192 -15.17 -1.91 3.44
CA LYS A 192 -16.38 -2.10 4.25
C LYS A 192 -17.58 -2.51 3.39
N GLU A 193 -17.79 -1.91 2.23
CA GLU A 193 -18.90 -2.26 1.33
C GLU A 193 -18.73 -3.66 0.72
N ALA A 194 -17.51 -3.98 0.26
CA ALA A 194 -17.18 -5.30 -0.24
C ALA A 194 -17.31 -6.41 0.83
N THR A 195 -17.05 -6.09 2.11
CA THR A 195 -17.12 -7.04 3.23
C THR A 195 -18.47 -7.10 3.93
N ASN A 196 -19.22 -5.98 4.01
CA ASN A 196 -20.55 -5.91 4.66
C ASN A 196 -21.56 -6.86 4.00
N TYR A 197 -21.37 -7.17 2.72
CA TYR A 197 -22.17 -8.18 2.03
C TYR A 197 -22.05 -9.57 2.69
N TRP A 198 -20.88 -9.90 3.25
CA TRP A 198 -20.59 -11.15 3.94
C TRP A 198 -20.92 -11.13 5.44
N GLU A 199 -20.83 -9.97 6.12
CA GLU A 199 -21.28 -9.84 7.53
C GLU A 199 -22.78 -10.14 7.70
N ARG A 200 -23.58 -9.90 6.64
CA ARG A 200 -25.00 -10.28 6.60
C ARG A 200 -25.22 -11.77 6.33
N LEU A 201 -24.25 -12.48 5.75
CA LEU A 201 -24.32 -13.88 5.37
C LEU A 201 -23.62 -14.83 6.35
N ILE A 202 -22.60 -14.36 7.07
CA ILE A 202 -21.79 -15.16 8.00
C ILE A 202 -21.77 -14.44 9.35
N LYS A 203 -22.71 -14.78 10.22
CA LYS A 203 -22.66 -14.40 11.63
C LYS A 203 -21.40 -15.03 12.24
N TYR A 204 -20.57 -14.19 12.85
CA TYR A 204 -19.35 -14.49 13.62
C TYR A 204 -18.01 -14.57 12.84
N THR A 205 -17.07 -13.71 13.27
CA THR A 205 -15.59 -13.85 13.36
C THR A 205 -14.66 -12.93 12.55
N MET A 206 -15.03 -12.25 11.46
CA MET A 206 -14.00 -11.62 10.58
C MET A 206 -14.10 -10.10 10.34
N ALA A 207 -15.14 -9.43 10.83
CA ALA A 207 -15.40 -8.00 10.62
C ALA A 207 -14.33 -7.06 11.21
N GLY A 208 -13.91 -7.35 12.45
CA GLY A 208 -12.99 -6.49 13.19
C GLY A 208 -11.61 -6.38 12.55
N THR A 209 -11.12 -7.47 11.94
CA THR A 209 -9.75 -7.55 11.42
C THR A 209 -9.56 -6.74 10.13
N LEU A 210 -10.59 -6.61 9.28
CA LEU A 210 -10.49 -5.99 7.94
C LEU A 210 -10.52 -4.46 7.98
N ALA A 211 -11.41 -3.86 8.78
CA ALA A 211 -11.39 -2.42 9.03
C ALA A 211 -10.07 -1.99 9.73
N LEU A 212 -9.53 -2.87 10.58
CA LEU A 212 -8.22 -2.75 11.22
C LEU A 212 -7.04 -3.00 10.27
N ILE A 213 -7.19 -3.52 9.06
CA ILE A 213 -6.02 -3.72 8.18
C ILE A 213 -5.53 -2.39 7.58
N VAL A 214 -6.44 -1.49 7.21
CA VAL A 214 -6.10 -0.15 6.69
C VAL A 214 -5.92 0.89 7.81
N THR A 215 -6.52 0.66 8.99
CA THR A 215 -6.36 1.55 10.16
C THR A 215 -5.42 1.07 11.26
N ALA A 216 -5.15 -0.23 11.39
CA ALA A 216 -4.31 -0.84 12.43
C ALA A 216 -3.26 -1.87 11.91
N GLY A 217 -3.03 -2.00 10.60
CA GLY A 217 -1.82 -2.63 10.05
C GLY A 217 -1.65 -4.13 10.27
N LEU A 218 -2.72 -4.90 10.48
CA LEU A 218 -2.59 -6.25 11.05
C LEU A 218 -2.21 -7.40 10.09
N ALA A 219 -1.90 -7.18 8.80
CA ALA A 219 -1.46 -8.31 7.94
C ALA A 219 -0.56 -7.98 6.73
N ALA A 220 -0.37 -6.72 6.35
CA ALA A 220 0.15 -6.37 5.03
C ALA A 220 1.63 -6.75 4.78
N PRO A 221 2.62 -6.35 5.62
CA PRO A 221 4.02 -6.70 5.35
C PRO A 221 4.38 -8.16 5.62
N ALA A 222 3.56 -8.88 6.41
CA ALA A 222 3.83 -10.26 6.82
C ALA A 222 3.56 -11.29 5.71
N LEU A 223 2.67 -10.96 4.78
CA LEU A 223 2.24 -11.84 3.69
C LEU A 223 3.00 -11.55 2.39
N ALA A 224 3.90 -10.57 2.41
CA ALA A 224 4.66 -10.11 1.27
C ALA A 224 5.49 -11.24 0.61
N GLY A 225 6.24 -12.02 1.41
CA GLY A 225 6.99 -13.18 0.89
C GLY A 225 6.10 -14.26 0.31
N ALA A 226 5.00 -14.60 0.99
CA ALA A 226 4.05 -15.62 0.54
C ALA A 226 3.31 -15.22 -0.74
N VAL A 227 2.98 -13.93 -0.90
CA VAL A 227 2.30 -13.42 -2.08
C VAL A 227 3.21 -13.37 -3.30
N GLY A 228 4.44 -12.89 -3.18
CA GLY A 228 5.32 -12.96 -4.35
C GLY A 228 5.79 -14.39 -4.64
N ALA A 229 5.84 -15.26 -3.63
CA ALA A 229 6.04 -16.70 -3.84
C ALA A 229 4.86 -17.33 -4.57
N ALA A 230 3.63 -16.95 -4.20
CA ALA A 230 2.45 -17.28 -4.97
C ALA A 230 2.61 -16.74 -6.40
N MET A 231 3.12 -15.53 -6.66
CA MET A 231 3.40 -15.02 -8.02
C MET A 231 4.60 -15.69 -8.75
N GLY A 232 5.07 -16.86 -8.30
CA GLY A 232 6.18 -17.61 -8.91
C GLY A 232 7.57 -16.98 -8.68
N LEU A 233 7.67 -15.95 -7.85
CA LEU A 233 8.93 -15.30 -7.51
C LEU A 233 9.56 -15.98 -6.30
N HIS A 234 10.87 -15.87 -6.13
CA HIS A 234 11.58 -16.53 -5.04
C HIS A 234 12.43 -15.54 -4.25
N GLY A 235 12.56 -15.77 -2.94
CA GLY A 235 13.41 -14.98 -2.06
C GLY A 235 13.06 -13.49 -2.00
N ALA A 236 13.99 -12.64 -2.40
CA ALA A 236 13.85 -11.17 -2.41
C ALA A 236 12.66 -10.68 -3.22
N ALA A 237 12.56 -11.21 -4.44
CA ALA A 237 11.61 -10.78 -5.44
C ALA A 237 10.20 -11.15 -5.01
N ALA A 238 10.05 -12.31 -4.36
CA ALA A 238 8.80 -12.70 -3.72
C ALA A 238 8.38 -11.68 -2.66
N PHE A 239 9.29 -11.37 -1.75
CA PHE A 239 9.02 -10.45 -0.66
C PHE A 239 8.73 -9.03 -1.16
N THR A 240 9.46 -8.51 -2.13
CA THR A 240 9.23 -7.18 -2.72
C THR A 240 7.96 -7.11 -3.54
N ALA A 241 7.66 -8.12 -4.36
CA ALA A 241 6.42 -8.19 -5.13
C ALA A 241 5.17 -8.31 -4.25
N GLY A 242 5.26 -8.98 -3.09
CA GLY A 242 4.14 -8.98 -2.15
C GLY A 242 4.08 -7.74 -1.26
N LEU A 243 5.20 -7.12 -0.85
CA LEU A 243 5.18 -5.85 -0.10
C LEU A 243 4.60 -4.73 -0.95
N ALA A 244 4.95 -4.76 -2.22
CA ALA A 244 4.27 -4.05 -3.27
C ALA A 244 2.76 -4.32 -3.19
N PHE A 245 2.33 -5.55 -3.47
CA PHE A 245 0.92 -5.91 -3.48
C PHE A 245 0.12 -5.44 -2.23
N PHE A 246 0.71 -5.49 -1.03
CA PHE A 246 0.05 -5.17 0.25
C PHE A 246 0.07 -3.72 0.74
N GLY A 247 0.88 -2.82 0.17
CA GLY A 247 1.03 -1.49 0.77
C GLY A 247 2.29 -0.75 0.37
N GLY A 248 2.81 -1.03 -0.82
CA GLY A 248 3.89 -0.30 -1.48
C GLY A 248 3.83 -0.56 -2.99
N GLY A 249 2.62 -0.80 -3.50
CA GLY A 249 2.17 -1.37 -4.77
C GLY A 249 3.09 -1.08 -5.89
N ALA A 250 4.08 -1.89 -6.09
CA ALA A 250 5.01 -1.69 -7.16
C ALA A 250 5.47 -3.12 -7.49
N VAL A 251 4.78 -3.82 -8.38
CA VAL A 251 5.30 -5.11 -8.89
C VAL A 251 6.56 -4.80 -9.66
N ALA A 252 7.70 -4.97 -8.99
CA ALA A 252 9.01 -5.21 -9.57
C ALA A 252 8.92 -6.34 -10.60
N ALA A 253 8.49 -6.03 -11.82
CA ALA A 253 8.71 -6.86 -12.99
C ALA A 253 10.18 -6.73 -13.38
N GLY A 254 11.06 -7.33 -12.58
CA GLY A 254 12.43 -7.63 -12.95
C GLY A 254 12.43 -8.81 -13.92
N GLY A 255 12.40 -8.50 -15.21
CA GLY A 255 12.88 -9.32 -16.32
C GLY A 255 12.52 -10.81 -16.38
N LEU A 256 11.62 -11.15 -17.32
CA LEU A 256 11.86 -12.32 -18.16
C LEU A 256 13.15 -12.08 -18.98
N GLY A 257 14.32 -12.33 -18.38
CA GLY A 257 15.60 -12.51 -19.08
C GLY A 257 16.55 -11.29 -19.14
N MET A 258 17.75 -11.48 -18.57
CA MET A 258 19.10 -10.96 -18.89
C MET A 258 19.36 -9.53 -19.46
N ALA A 259 18.39 -8.63 -19.67
CA ALA A 259 18.65 -7.31 -20.26
C ALA A 259 17.70 -6.14 -19.90
N GLY A 260 16.76 -6.27 -18.95
CA GLY A 260 15.77 -5.21 -18.66
C GLY A 260 15.48 -5.03 -17.16
N GLY A 261 15.70 -3.82 -16.65
CA GLY A 261 15.67 -3.50 -15.20
C GLY A 261 14.29 -3.47 -14.54
N LEU A 262 14.30 -3.18 -13.23
CA LEU A 262 13.13 -3.18 -12.34
C LEU A 262 12.05 -2.15 -12.78
N THR A 263 10.90 -2.64 -13.24
CA THR A 263 9.68 -1.82 -13.46
C THR A 263 8.67 -2.15 -12.38
N VAL A 264 7.94 -1.17 -11.85
CA VAL A 264 7.26 -1.30 -10.55
C VAL A 264 5.75 -0.97 -10.68
N LEU A 265 4.86 -1.98 -10.71
CA LEU A 265 3.39 -1.78 -10.94
C LEU A 265 2.58 -1.32 -9.71
N VAL A 266 2.00 -0.14 -9.81
CA VAL A 266 1.22 0.59 -8.78
C VAL A 266 -0.27 0.61 -9.04
N GLY A 267 -1.06 1.16 -8.12
CA GLY A 267 -2.45 1.52 -8.43
C GLY A 267 -3.41 0.35 -8.55
N GLY A 268 -3.06 -0.83 -8.01
CA GLY A 268 -3.81 -2.06 -8.26
C GLY A 268 -3.51 -2.70 -9.64
N GLY A 269 -2.55 -2.17 -10.40
CA GLY A 269 -2.14 -2.67 -11.71
C GLY A 269 -1.62 -4.12 -11.70
N ALA A 270 -1.20 -4.63 -10.53
CA ALA A 270 -0.83 -6.03 -10.35
C ALA A 270 -1.94 -7.01 -10.76
N VAL A 271 -3.20 -6.65 -10.47
CA VAL A 271 -4.38 -7.43 -10.84
C VAL A 271 -4.54 -7.48 -12.36
N LEU A 272 -4.39 -6.34 -13.03
CA LEU A 272 -4.50 -6.24 -14.47
C LEU A 272 -3.32 -6.94 -15.18
N GLY A 273 -2.14 -6.89 -14.58
CA GLY A 273 -0.92 -7.52 -15.10
C GLY A 273 -0.95 -9.05 -15.15
N ALA A 274 -1.79 -9.70 -14.33
CA ALA A 274 -1.91 -11.15 -14.36
C ALA A 274 -2.54 -11.69 -15.64
N VAL A 275 -3.42 -10.91 -16.28
CA VAL A 275 -3.95 -11.21 -17.62
C VAL A 275 -2.83 -11.23 -18.68
N GLY A 276 -1.75 -10.49 -18.45
CA GLY A 276 -0.65 -10.29 -19.39
C GLY A 276 0.55 -11.23 -19.23
N GLY A 277 0.60 -12.09 -18.21
CA GLY A 277 1.69 -13.07 -18.08
C GLY A 277 2.06 -13.58 -16.67
N ALA A 278 1.45 -13.08 -15.59
CA ALA A 278 1.80 -13.48 -14.21
C ALA A 278 1.12 -14.78 -13.71
N GLY A 279 0.26 -15.40 -14.52
CA GLY A 279 -0.47 -16.63 -14.16
C GLY A 279 -1.62 -16.36 -13.20
N LEU A 280 -2.85 -16.51 -13.68
CA LEU A 280 -4.07 -16.27 -12.89
C LEU A 280 -4.24 -17.27 -11.73
N ALA A 281 -3.71 -18.49 -11.84
CA ALA A 281 -3.68 -19.47 -10.76
C ALA A 281 -3.03 -18.92 -9.48
N HIS A 282 -2.00 -18.09 -9.63
CA HIS A 282 -1.29 -17.47 -8.51
C HIS A 282 -2.10 -16.35 -7.85
N ILE A 283 -3.02 -15.72 -8.58
CA ILE A 283 -3.95 -14.76 -7.98
C ILE A 283 -4.93 -15.44 -7.03
N LEU A 284 -5.33 -16.68 -7.34
CA LEU A 284 -6.25 -17.45 -6.49
C LEU A 284 -5.61 -17.89 -5.17
N GLU A 285 -4.28 -17.91 -5.10
CA GLU A 285 -3.51 -18.22 -3.88
C GLU A 285 -3.30 -17.00 -2.98
N LEU A 286 -3.63 -15.79 -3.47
CA LEU A 286 -3.49 -14.57 -2.70
C LEU A 286 -4.47 -14.53 -1.51
N PRO A 287 -4.04 -13.95 -0.38
CA PRO A 287 -4.95 -13.64 0.71
C PRO A 287 -6.06 -12.68 0.24
N LYS A 288 -7.29 -12.93 0.72
CA LYS A 288 -8.48 -12.15 0.34
C LYS A 288 -8.31 -10.65 0.65
N GLU A 289 -7.61 -10.34 1.73
CA GLU A 289 -7.28 -8.99 2.19
C GLU A 289 -6.49 -8.22 1.11
N THR A 290 -5.58 -8.90 0.43
CA THR A 290 -4.72 -8.27 -0.56
C THR A 290 -5.41 -8.06 -1.88
N MET A 291 -6.27 -9.00 -2.24
CA MET A 291 -7.13 -8.86 -3.40
C MET A 291 -8.05 -7.65 -3.21
N LEU A 292 -8.70 -7.54 -2.06
CA LEU A 292 -9.54 -6.40 -1.68
C LEU A 292 -8.78 -5.07 -1.74
N LEU A 293 -7.59 -5.01 -1.14
CA LEU A 293 -6.77 -3.80 -1.16
C LEU A 293 -6.33 -3.42 -2.58
N SER A 294 -5.98 -4.39 -3.41
CA SER A 294 -5.59 -4.15 -4.80
C SER A 294 -6.76 -3.63 -5.64
N MET A 295 -7.98 -4.14 -5.42
CA MET A 295 -9.18 -3.59 -6.05
C MET A 295 -9.48 -2.18 -5.58
N ALA A 296 -9.35 -1.92 -4.27
CA ALA A 296 -9.54 -0.58 -3.72
C ALA A 296 -8.57 0.42 -4.33
N LYS A 297 -7.29 0.05 -4.47
CA LYS A 297 -6.24 0.85 -5.15
C LYS A 297 -6.60 1.15 -6.61
N LEU A 298 -7.14 0.17 -7.34
CA LEU A 298 -7.57 0.35 -8.72
C LEU A 298 -8.75 1.31 -8.84
N VAL A 299 -9.77 1.13 -8.01
CA VAL A 299 -10.96 2.01 -7.96
C VAL A 299 -10.58 3.43 -7.55
N ASN A 300 -9.69 3.59 -6.58
CA ASN A 300 -9.17 4.90 -6.16
C ASN A 300 -8.41 5.59 -7.29
N TYR A 301 -7.56 4.86 -8.01
CA TYR A 301 -6.83 5.40 -9.13
C TYR A 301 -7.76 5.89 -10.26
N VAL A 302 -8.77 5.10 -10.61
CA VAL A 302 -9.78 5.50 -11.61
C VAL A 302 -10.62 6.69 -11.12
N ASN A 303 -10.97 6.74 -9.84
CA ASN A 303 -11.63 7.91 -9.23
C ASN A 303 -10.76 9.18 -9.29
N TYR A 304 -9.45 9.04 -9.13
CA TYR A 304 -8.53 10.16 -9.30
C TYR A 304 -8.45 10.59 -10.76
N LEU A 305 -8.24 9.67 -11.70
CA LEU A 305 -8.15 9.98 -13.13
C LEU A 305 -9.41 10.67 -13.67
N THR A 306 -10.59 10.25 -13.21
CA THR A 306 -11.87 10.88 -13.57
C THR A 306 -12.13 12.20 -12.85
N SER A 307 -11.44 12.48 -11.75
CA SER A 307 -11.50 13.78 -11.07
C SER A 307 -10.64 14.86 -11.72
N LEU A 308 -9.63 14.45 -12.51
CA LEU A 308 -8.85 15.36 -13.34
C LEU A 308 -9.72 15.94 -14.46
N LYS A 309 -9.30 17.09 -15.01
CA LYS A 309 -9.96 17.68 -16.17
C LYS A 309 -10.10 16.62 -17.28
N PRO A 310 -11.31 16.41 -17.83
CA PRO A 310 -11.52 15.37 -18.83
C PRO A 310 -10.71 15.70 -20.09
N THR A 311 -9.79 14.81 -20.44
CA THR A 311 -9.02 14.85 -21.68
C THR A 311 -9.26 13.56 -22.44
N ILE A 312 -9.00 13.56 -23.75
CA ILE A 312 -9.05 12.33 -24.57
C ILE A 312 -8.15 11.26 -23.95
N HIS A 313 -6.98 11.65 -23.43
CA HIS A 313 -6.06 10.73 -22.77
C HIS A 313 -6.66 10.13 -21.49
N SER A 314 -7.17 10.94 -20.55
CA SER A 314 -7.72 10.41 -19.29
C SER A 314 -8.95 9.52 -19.52
N GLN A 315 -9.80 9.84 -20.50
CA GLN A 315 -10.93 9.00 -20.89
C GLN A 315 -10.49 7.68 -21.54
N THR A 316 -9.47 7.72 -22.40
CA THR A 316 -8.93 6.51 -23.05
C THR A 316 -8.32 5.58 -22.00
N VAL A 317 -7.57 6.13 -21.04
CA VAL A 317 -6.95 5.35 -19.96
C VAL A 317 -8.01 4.72 -19.07
N THR A 318 -9.03 5.45 -18.63
CA THR A 318 -10.07 4.90 -17.74
C THR A 318 -10.93 3.82 -18.42
N LEU A 319 -11.25 3.98 -19.71
CA LEU A 319 -11.93 2.95 -20.50
C LEU A 319 -11.05 1.71 -20.68
N SER A 320 -9.76 1.89 -20.96
CA SER A 320 -8.81 0.78 -21.08
C SER A 320 -8.70 -0.01 -19.78
N ILE A 321 -8.69 0.68 -18.63
CA ILE A 321 -8.69 0.05 -17.30
C ILE A 321 -9.96 -0.78 -17.10
N LEU A 322 -11.14 -0.23 -17.43
CA LEU A 322 -12.41 -0.94 -17.29
C LEU A 322 -12.45 -2.20 -18.17
N GLU A 323 -11.98 -2.10 -19.41
CA GLU A 323 -11.92 -3.24 -20.33
C GLU A 323 -10.96 -4.32 -19.85
N GLN A 324 -9.77 -3.94 -19.39
CA GLN A 324 -8.80 -4.88 -18.84
C GLN A 324 -9.32 -5.55 -17.57
N PHE A 325 -10.00 -4.79 -16.71
CA PHE A 325 -10.62 -5.34 -15.50
C PHE A 325 -11.73 -6.35 -15.84
N LEU A 326 -12.57 -6.06 -16.84
CA LEU A 326 -13.59 -7.00 -17.33
C LEU A 326 -12.97 -8.30 -17.84
N ARG A 327 -11.89 -8.21 -18.63
CA ARG A 327 -11.15 -9.39 -19.11
C ARG A 327 -10.57 -10.19 -17.94
N PHE A 328 -9.93 -9.49 -17.01
CA PHE A 328 -9.40 -10.10 -15.79
C PHE A 328 -10.47 -10.84 -15.00
N LYS A 329 -11.59 -10.18 -14.72
CA LYS A 329 -12.73 -10.76 -14.01
C LYS A 329 -13.24 -12.02 -14.70
N ASN A 330 -13.50 -11.96 -16.01
CA ASN A 330 -14.01 -13.11 -16.76
C ASN A 330 -13.05 -14.30 -16.74
N GLN A 331 -11.74 -14.05 -16.89
CA GLN A 331 -10.74 -15.11 -16.86
C GLN A 331 -10.62 -15.71 -15.46
N LEU A 332 -10.59 -14.89 -14.41
CA LEU A 332 -10.50 -15.38 -13.04
C LEU A 332 -11.74 -16.18 -12.64
N GLU A 333 -12.93 -15.76 -13.05
CA GLU A 333 -14.17 -16.52 -12.83
C GLU A 333 -14.18 -17.85 -13.59
N THR A 334 -13.67 -17.87 -14.82
CA THR A 334 -13.51 -19.12 -15.57
C THR A 334 -12.55 -20.07 -14.85
N GLU A 335 -11.42 -19.58 -14.35
CA GLU A 335 -10.48 -20.39 -13.59
C GLU A 335 -11.02 -20.86 -12.24
N MET A 336 -11.84 -20.06 -11.56
CA MET A 336 -12.53 -20.48 -10.34
C MET A 336 -13.51 -21.63 -10.63
N LEU A 337 -14.17 -21.62 -11.78
CA LEU A 337 -15.12 -22.66 -12.19
C LEU A 337 -14.41 -23.94 -12.68
N CYS A 338 -13.29 -23.80 -13.40
CA CYS A 338 -12.55 -24.93 -13.98
C CYS A 338 -11.48 -25.52 -13.05
N GLY A 339 -10.98 -24.74 -12.08
CA GLY A 339 -9.86 -25.10 -11.20
C GLY A 339 -10.28 -25.89 -9.96
N SER A 340 -9.59 -26.99 -9.68
CA SER A 340 -9.91 -27.91 -8.56
C SER A 340 -9.62 -27.36 -7.15
N THR A 341 -8.93 -26.22 -7.02
CA THR A 341 -8.45 -25.66 -5.74
C THR A 341 -9.42 -24.66 -5.10
N VAL A 342 -9.98 -23.70 -5.85
CA VAL A 342 -10.96 -22.73 -5.32
C VAL A 342 -12.38 -23.31 -5.32
N ALA A 343 -12.71 -24.20 -6.25
CA ALA A 343 -13.98 -24.92 -6.26
C ALA A 343 -14.23 -25.77 -4.99
N LYS A 344 -13.18 -26.07 -4.20
CA LYS A 344 -13.29 -26.79 -2.91
C LYS A 344 -13.54 -25.88 -1.71
N ASP A 345 -13.23 -24.58 -1.79
CA ASP A 345 -13.48 -23.60 -0.73
C ASP A 345 -14.57 -22.62 -1.19
N SER A 346 -15.82 -23.05 -0.99
CA SER A 346 -17.01 -22.29 -1.40
C SER A 346 -17.09 -20.90 -0.77
N GLU A 347 -16.49 -20.69 0.40
CA GLU A 347 -16.47 -19.39 1.06
C GLU A 347 -15.51 -18.43 0.34
N ARG A 348 -14.28 -18.88 0.03
CA ARG A 348 -13.29 -18.06 -0.69
C ARG A 348 -13.75 -17.69 -2.09
N GLY A 349 -14.26 -18.65 -2.86
CA GLY A 349 -14.72 -18.39 -4.23
C GLY A 349 -15.84 -17.36 -4.27
N LEU A 350 -16.74 -17.42 -3.29
CA LEU A 350 -17.87 -16.51 -3.18
C LEU A 350 -17.45 -15.10 -2.74
N VAL A 351 -16.54 -14.99 -1.76
CA VAL A 351 -15.92 -13.71 -1.35
C VAL A 351 -15.20 -13.04 -2.53
N LEU A 352 -14.45 -13.82 -3.30
CA LEU A 352 -13.70 -13.33 -4.46
C LEU A 352 -14.64 -12.85 -5.56
N SER A 353 -15.66 -13.64 -5.94
CA SER A 353 -16.65 -13.25 -6.96
C SER A 353 -17.39 -11.96 -6.58
N ASN A 354 -17.84 -11.82 -5.32
CA ASN A 354 -18.49 -10.59 -4.86
C ASN A 354 -17.54 -9.39 -4.87
N THR A 355 -16.29 -9.58 -4.48
CA THR A 355 -15.26 -8.54 -4.57
C THR A 355 -15.08 -8.08 -6.02
N LEU A 356 -15.01 -9.01 -6.98
CA LEU A 356 -14.91 -8.70 -8.41
C LEU A 356 -16.15 -7.95 -8.91
N ASN A 357 -17.36 -8.37 -8.51
CA ASN A 357 -18.61 -7.70 -8.88
C ASN A 357 -18.66 -6.27 -8.33
N HIS A 358 -18.37 -6.08 -7.04
CA HIS A 358 -18.37 -4.77 -6.41
C HIS A 358 -17.32 -3.84 -7.05
N THR A 359 -16.14 -4.37 -7.36
CA THR A 359 -15.09 -3.62 -8.08
C THR A 359 -15.56 -3.21 -9.48
N PHE A 360 -16.18 -4.14 -10.23
CA PHE A 360 -16.73 -3.84 -11.54
C PHE A 360 -17.78 -2.74 -11.47
N GLU A 361 -18.74 -2.84 -10.54
CA GLU A 361 -19.76 -1.82 -10.34
C GLU A 361 -19.16 -0.45 -10.00
N ALA A 362 -18.17 -0.41 -9.13
CA ALA A 362 -17.49 0.83 -8.76
C ALA A 362 -16.78 1.46 -9.96
N LEU A 363 -16.01 0.66 -10.72
CA LEU A 363 -15.35 1.12 -11.94
C LEU A 363 -16.35 1.59 -13.00
N TYR A 364 -17.41 0.82 -13.24
CA TYR A 364 -18.45 1.17 -14.21
C TYR A 364 -19.17 2.47 -13.83
N LYS A 365 -19.57 2.63 -12.56
CA LYS A 365 -20.18 3.86 -12.03
C LYS A 365 -19.26 5.07 -12.27
N THR A 366 -17.98 4.95 -11.93
CA THR A 366 -17.01 6.03 -12.05
C THR A 366 -16.70 6.39 -13.51
N VAL A 367 -16.52 5.39 -14.38
CA VAL A 367 -16.11 5.61 -15.78
C VAL A 367 -17.28 5.99 -16.69
N VAL A 368 -18.43 5.33 -16.53
CA VAL A 368 -19.55 5.44 -17.49
C VAL A 368 -20.62 6.43 -17.04
N MET A 369 -20.95 6.45 -15.75
CA MET A 369 -22.06 7.30 -15.27
C MET A 369 -21.62 8.72 -14.89
N GLY A 370 -20.31 8.96 -14.78
CA GLY A 370 -19.73 10.22 -14.32
C GLY A 370 -20.12 10.53 -12.87
N LYS A 371 -19.35 11.38 -12.18
CA LYS A 371 -19.86 12.01 -10.96
C LYS A 371 -21.03 12.90 -11.40
N ARG A 372 -22.27 12.52 -11.07
CA ARG A 372 -23.38 13.48 -11.02
C ARG A 372 -23.11 14.51 -9.95
#